data_AF-A0A7J2MTS9-F1
#
_entry.id   AF-A0A7J2MTS9-F1
#
_cell.length_a   1.000
_cell.length_b   1.000
_cell.length_c   1.000
_cell.angle_alpha   90.00
_cell.angle_beta   90.00
_cell.angle_gamma   90.00
#
_symmetry.space_group_name_H-M   'P 1'
#
loop_
_entity.id
_entity.type
_entity.pdbx_description
1 polymer ?
#
loop_
_entity_poly.entity_id
_entity_poly.type
_entity_poly.pdbx_seq_one_letter_code
_entity_poly.pdbx_strand_id
1 'polypeptide(L)'
;MKETGLKEEVAEKIAKEAEEEIKRMNLEFVSAPLVREVVCIKLLEHGLEEERKKYTRLGRPVYDVTQMIFTKDKENANTFYNPEFVHKELGSAISKEYALLHVIPLEASDAHMRGEIHIHTLEYFITRPFCFEHSMHYFLINGVKTDGRGIFTAVPKPPKHLDAAMMQLAKVLQMSQMVFSGGQGFDSFNVFLAPYAKGLSYEEIKQAVQY
;
A
#
# COMPACT_ATOMS: atom_id res chain seq x y z
N MET A 1 9.03 18.94 20.15
CA MET A 1 8.23 19.97 19.44
C MET A 1 7.58 19.47 18.15
N LYS A 2 8.30 19.22 17.04
CA LYS A 2 7.67 18.91 15.74
C LYS A 2 7.08 17.49 15.61
N GLU A 3 7.80 16.46 16.05
CA GLU A 3 7.38 15.05 15.88
C GLU A 3 6.41 14.59 16.96
N THR A 4 6.56 15.08 18.20
CA THR A 4 5.73 14.65 19.34
C THR A 4 4.69 15.64 19.81
N GLY A 5 4.86 16.93 19.51
CA GLY A 5 4.10 18.01 20.15
C GLY A 5 4.56 18.34 21.58
N LEU A 6 5.66 17.74 22.07
CA LEU A 6 6.21 18.05 23.40
C LEU A 6 6.58 19.54 23.53
N LYS A 7 6.31 20.10 24.71
CA LYS A 7 6.83 21.40 25.14
C LYS A 7 8.35 21.41 25.05
N GLU A 8 8.90 22.57 24.68
CA GLU A 8 10.33 22.76 24.45
C GLU A 8 11.17 22.32 25.67
N GLU A 9 10.81 22.79 26.87
CA GLU A 9 11.51 22.44 28.12
C GLU A 9 11.61 20.92 28.37
N VAL A 10 10.51 20.19 28.16
CA VAL A 10 10.49 18.72 28.34
C VAL A 10 11.33 18.05 27.25
N ALA A 11 11.23 18.54 26.01
CA ALA A 11 12.01 18.00 24.91
C ALA A 11 13.52 18.21 25.11
N GLU A 12 13.92 19.38 25.60
CA GLU A 12 15.33 19.70 25.92
C GLU A 12 15.86 18.82 27.04
N LYS A 13 15.06 18.61 28.10
CA LYS A 13 15.43 17.70 29.20
C LYS A 13 15.68 16.28 28.69
N ILE A 14 14.75 15.73 27.92
CA ILE A 14 14.87 14.37 27.34
C ILE A 14 16.08 14.28 26.40
N ALA A 15 16.31 15.31 25.57
CA ALA A 15 17.45 15.35 24.67
C ALA A 15 18.79 15.34 25.43
N LYS A 16 18.87 16.11 26.51
CA LYS A 16 20.08 16.17 27.36
C LYS A 16 20.34 14.83 28.05
N GLU A 17 19.32 14.21 28.64
CA GLU A 17 19.47 12.89 29.27
C GLU A 17 19.85 11.80 28.25
N ALA A 18 19.31 11.85 27.03
CA ALA A 18 19.70 10.96 25.96
C ALA A 18 21.16 11.19 25.50
N GLU A 19 21.60 12.44 25.41
CA GLU A 19 22.98 12.78 25.09
C GLU A 19 23.97 12.28 26.16
N GLU A 20 23.66 12.48 27.43
CA GLU A 20 24.46 11.99 28.56
C GLU A 20 24.57 10.46 28.54
N GLU A 21 23.47 9.77 28.27
CA GLU A 21 23.43 8.32 28.12
C GLU A 21 24.32 7.83 26.97
N ILE A 22 24.23 8.45 25.80
CA ILE A 22 25.06 8.10 24.63
C ILE A 22 26.55 8.34 24.92
N LYS A 23 26.90 9.46 25.56
CA LYS A 23 28.29 9.75 25.98
C LYS A 23 28.81 8.68 26.94
N ARG A 24 27.97 8.21 27.86
CA ARG A 24 28.32 7.15 28.82
C ARG A 24 28.63 5.82 28.14
N MET A 25 27.96 5.50 27.03
CA MET A 25 28.21 4.27 26.28
C MET A 25 29.59 4.24 25.59
N ASN A 26 30.25 5.40 25.43
CA ASN A 26 31.60 5.54 24.86
C ASN A 26 31.79 4.75 23.54
N LEU A 27 30.85 4.93 22.61
CA LEU A 27 30.83 4.22 21.33
C LEU A 27 31.75 4.88 20.30
N GLU A 28 32.40 4.07 19.48
CA GLU A 28 33.23 4.57 18.36
C GLU A 28 32.38 5.27 17.28
N PHE A 29 31.13 4.84 17.10
CA PHE A 29 30.20 5.38 16.13
C PHE A 29 28.80 5.49 16.70
N VAL A 30 28.19 6.68 16.56
CA VAL A 30 26.81 6.95 16.98
C VAL A 30 25.95 7.13 15.75
N SER A 31 24.97 6.24 15.58
CA SER A 31 24.03 6.28 14.45
C SER A 31 22.73 6.98 14.83
N ALA A 32 22.04 7.59 13.86
CA ALA A 32 20.74 8.21 14.10
C ALA A 32 19.65 7.24 14.62
N PRO A 33 19.59 5.95 14.21
CA PRO A 33 18.71 4.96 14.82
C PRO A 33 18.99 4.76 16.31
N LEU A 34 20.26 4.63 16.70
CA LEU A 34 20.65 4.47 18.10
C LEU A 34 20.22 5.68 18.95
N VAL A 35 20.47 6.90 18.46
CA VAL A 35 20.03 8.13 19.15
C VAL A 35 18.52 8.08 19.41
N ARG A 36 17.75 7.68 18.40
CA ARG A 36 16.28 7.58 18.51
C ARG A 36 15.85 6.48 19.49
N GLU A 37 16.53 5.35 19.54
CA GLU A 37 16.26 4.29 20.51
C GLU A 37 16.51 4.77 21.94
N VAL A 38 17.63 5.47 22.18
CA VAL A 38 17.92 6.06 23.50
C VAL A 38 16.88 7.11 23.89
N VAL A 39 16.48 7.98 22.95
CA VAL A 39 15.40 8.96 23.20
C VAL A 39 14.08 8.25 23.54
N CYS A 40 13.73 7.15 22.85
CA CYS A 40 12.54 6.37 23.18
C CYS A 40 12.60 5.79 24.60
N ILE A 41 13.77 5.32 25.03
CA ILE A 41 13.98 4.85 26.40
C ILE A 41 13.73 5.99 27.39
N LYS A 42 14.31 7.17 27.16
CA LYS A 42 14.10 8.34 28.04
C LYS A 42 12.65 8.80 28.08
N LEU A 43 11.94 8.81 26.95
CA LEU A 43 10.50 9.10 26.95
C LEU A 43 9.73 8.14 27.88
N LEU A 44 10.04 6.84 27.84
CA LEU A 44 9.41 5.84 28.73
C LEU A 44 9.79 6.03 30.19
N GLU A 45 11.04 6.35 30.51
CA GLU A 45 11.48 6.65 31.89
C GLU A 45 10.69 7.81 32.52
N HIS A 46 10.20 8.76 31.72
CA HIS A 46 9.35 9.88 32.18
C HIS A 46 7.84 9.62 31.99
N GLY A 47 7.43 8.39 31.65
CA GLY A 47 6.01 8.03 31.46
C GLY A 47 5.35 8.62 30.21
N LEU A 48 6.14 9.08 29.23
CA LEU A 48 5.68 9.72 27.99
C LEU A 48 5.42 8.66 26.89
N GLU A 49 4.51 7.73 27.16
CA GLU A 49 4.22 6.60 26.28
C GLU A 49 3.64 7.03 24.93
N GLU A 50 2.76 8.02 24.91
CA GLU A 50 2.13 8.53 23.69
C GLU A 50 3.13 9.24 22.78
N GLU A 51 4.08 9.98 23.36
CA GLU A 51 5.18 10.59 22.63
C GLU A 51 6.15 9.53 22.11
N ARG A 52 6.45 8.51 22.90
CA ARG A 52 7.27 7.39 22.45
C ARG A 52 6.61 6.69 21.26
N LYS A 53 5.29 6.48 21.29
CA LYS A 53 4.56 5.88 20.15
C LYS A 53 4.82 6.67 18.85
N LYS A 54 4.79 8.00 18.90
CA LYS A 54 5.08 8.88 17.75
C LYS A 54 6.54 8.81 17.26
N TYR A 55 7.48 8.52 18.16
CA TYR A 55 8.90 8.31 17.82
C TYR A 55 9.22 6.89 17.33
N THR A 56 8.25 5.97 17.35
CA THR A 56 8.46 4.58 16.93
C THR A 56 8.93 4.51 15.49
N ARG A 57 10.08 3.89 15.27
CA ARG A 57 10.54 3.55 13.93
C ARG A 57 9.72 2.39 13.40
N LEU A 58 9.17 2.56 12.19
CA LEU A 58 8.57 1.48 11.43
C LEU A 58 9.62 0.77 10.60
N GLY A 59 9.60 -0.56 10.60
CA GLY A 59 10.57 -1.35 9.85
C GLY A 59 10.86 -2.69 10.50
N ARG A 60 11.59 -3.52 9.75
CA ARG A 60 11.91 -4.89 10.12
C ARG A 60 13.40 -5.03 10.48
N PRO A 61 13.75 -5.93 11.42
CA PRO A 61 15.12 -6.36 11.64
C PRO A 61 15.81 -6.80 10.33
N VAL A 62 17.13 -6.61 10.25
CA VAL A 62 17.93 -6.99 9.07
C VAL A 62 17.74 -8.46 8.72
N TYR A 63 17.64 -9.34 9.73
CA TYR A 63 17.40 -10.75 9.53
C TYR A 63 16.07 -11.01 8.80
N ASP A 64 14.98 -10.41 9.27
CA ASP A 64 13.64 -10.57 8.69
C ASP A 64 13.61 -10.04 7.25
N VAL A 65 14.18 -8.88 7.00
CA VAL A 65 14.31 -8.31 5.64
C VAL A 65 15.10 -9.26 4.74
N THR A 66 16.19 -9.83 5.23
CA THR A 66 16.99 -10.81 4.49
C THR A 66 16.16 -12.05 4.15
N GLN A 67 15.37 -12.55 5.10
CA GLN A 67 14.45 -13.66 4.83
C GLN A 67 13.40 -13.30 3.79
N MET A 68 12.81 -12.10 3.85
CA MET A 68 11.84 -11.66 2.85
C MET A 68 12.44 -11.54 1.43
N ILE A 69 13.72 -11.22 1.31
CA ILE A 69 14.42 -11.04 0.02
C ILE A 69 14.92 -12.37 -0.57
N PHE A 70 15.27 -13.34 0.25
CA PHE A 70 15.91 -14.57 -0.21
C PHE A 70 15.07 -15.84 0.02
N THR A 71 13.97 -15.74 0.76
CA THR A 71 13.07 -16.86 1.06
C THR A 71 11.67 -16.57 0.54
N LYS A 72 11.09 -17.54 -0.17
CA LYS A 72 9.71 -17.44 -0.64
C LYS A 72 8.73 -17.58 0.53
N ASP A 73 7.94 -16.54 0.75
CA ASP A 73 6.80 -16.57 1.65
C ASP A 73 5.69 -17.50 1.12
N LYS A 74 4.97 -18.15 2.04
CA LYS A 74 3.86 -19.08 1.78
C LYS A 74 2.49 -18.52 2.19
N GLU A 75 2.40 -17.30 2.74
CA GLU A 75 1.12 -16.75 3.20
C GLU A 75 0.07 -16.60 2.09
N ASN A 76 0.49 -16.25 0.87
CA ASN A 76 -0.43 -16.10 -0.26
C ASN A 76 -0.09 -17.06 -1.40
N ALA A 77 -0.91 -18.11 -1.53
CA ALA A 77 -0.75 -19.14 -2.56
C ALA A 77 -0.88 -18.61 -4.00
N ASN A 78 -1.50 -17.44 -4.18
CA ASN A 78 -1.68 -16.82 -5.50
C ASN A 78 -0.49 -15.93 -5.91
N THR A 79 0.54 -15.82 -5.07
CA THR A 79 1.65 -14.90 -5.34
C THR A 79 2.85 -15.61 -5.96
N PHE A 80 3.27 -15.11 -7.12
CA PHE A 80 4.48 -15.54 -7.80
C PHE A 80 5.69 -14.78 -7.25
N TYR A 81 6.68 -15.51 -6.73
CA TYR A 81 7.89 -14.90 -6.17
C TYR A 81 8.73 -14.27 -7.29
N ASN A 82 8.84 -12.94 -7.28
CA ASN A 82 9.58 -12.16 -8.26
C ASN A 82 10.07 -10.84 -7.61
N PRO A 83 10.92 -10.04 -8.28
CA PRO A 83 11.43 -8.79 -7.70
C PRO A 83 10.36 -7.79 -7.27
N GLU A 84 9.26 -7.65 -8.01
CA GLU A 84 8.13 -6.78 -7.65
C GLU A 84 7.40 -7.30 -6.41
N PHE A 85 7.30 -8.63 -6.25
CA PHE A 85 6.76 -9.22 -5.03
C PHE A 85 7.61 -8.83 -3.82
N VAL A 86 8.93 -8.97 -3.90
CA VAL A 86 9.83 -8.59 -2.79
C VAL A 86 9.68 -7.10 -2.47
N HIS A 87 9.65 -6.24 -3.49
CA HIS A 87 9.44 -4.79 -3.30
C HIS A 87 8.10 -4.48 -2.63
N LYS A 88 7.03 -5.14 -3.07
CA LYS A 88 5.70 -5.04 -2.48
C LYS A 88 5.69 -5.48 -1.02
N GLU A 89 6.28 -6.62 -0.69
CA GLU A 89 6.23 -7.15 0.68
C GLU A 89 6.99 -6.27 1.67
N LEU A 90 8.15 -5.74 1.26
CA LEU A 90 8.89 -4.78 2.08
C LEU A 90 8.07 -3.53 2.38
N GLY A 91 7.39 -2.96 1.38
CA GLY A 91 6.48 -1.83 1.57
C GLY A 91 5.25 -2.20 2.41
N SER A 92 4.70 -3.39 2.19
CA SER A 92 3.51 -3.88 2.88
C SER A 92 3.75 -4.05 4.37
N ALA A 93 4.92 -4.55 4.78
CA ALA A 93 5.29 -4.70 6.18
C ALA A 93 5.23 -3.35 6.93
N ILE A 94 5.79 -2.29 6.35
CA ILE A 94 5.79 -0.95 6.94
C ILE A 94 4.37 -0.37 6.99
N SER A 95 3.59 -0.51 5.91
CA SER A 95 2.21 -0.01 5.85
C SER A 95 1.30 -0.68 6.88
N LYS A 96 1.44 -2.01 7.06
CA LYS A 96 0.69 -2.77 8.07
C LYS A 96 1.00 -2.26 9.49
N GLU A 97 2.28 -2.08 9.82
CA GLU A 97 2.70 -1.55 11.13
C GLU A 97 2.19 -0.13 11.35
N TYR A 98 2.29 0.75 10.35
CA TYR A 98 1.76 2.11 10.43
C TYR A 98 0.25 2.12 10.71
N ALA A 99 -0.51 1.30 9.98
CA ALA A 99 -1.96 1.23 10.13
C ALA A 99 -2.35 0.79 11.55
N LEU A 100 -1.72 -0.25 12.08
CA LEU A 100 -2.01 -0.77 13.43
C LEU A 100 -1.60 0.20 14.54
N LEU A 101 -0.46 0.89 14.38
CA LEU A 101 0.08 1.77 15.42
C LEU A 101 -0.57 3.16 15.44
N HIS A 102 -1.05 3.66 14.30
CA HIS A 102 -1.42 5.07 14.17
C HIS A 102 -2.84 5.32 13.66
N VAL A 103 -3.43 4.39 12.92
CA VAL A 103 -4.68 4.64 12.21
C VAL A 103 -5.84 3.90 12.85
N ILE A 104 -5.62 2.62 13.12
CA ILE A 104 -6.64 1.72 13.64
C ILE A 104 -6.73 1.91 15.17
N PRO A 105 -7.94 1.96 15.74
CA PRO A 105 -8.13 2.01 17.19
C PRO A 105 -7.37 0.89 17.90
N LEU A 106 -6.75 1.20 19.04
CA LEU A 106 -5.89 0.27 19.76
C LEU A 106 -6.57 -1.07 20.05
N GLU A 107 -7.84 -1.04 20.45
CA GLU A 107 -8.61 -2.24 20.76
C GLU A 107 -8.76 -3.17 19.53
N ALA A 108 -8.95 -2.58 18.34
CA ALA A 108 -9.07 -3.33 17.09
C ALA A 108 -7.70 -3.84 16.60
N SER A 109 -6.65 -3.04 16.74
CA SER A 109 -5.28 -3.46 16.44
C SER A 109 -4.88 -4.65 17.33
N ASP A 110 -5.15 -4.56 18.62
CA ASP A 110 -4.89 -5.61 19.60
C ASP A 110 -5.68 -6.89 19.30
N ALA A 111 -6.97 -6.77 19.00
CA ALA A 111 -7.80 -7.91 18.60
C ALA A 111 -7.29 -8.57 17.31
N HIS A 112 -6.80 -7.77 16.35
CA HIS A 112 -6.18 -8.29 15.13
C HIS A 112 -4.89 -9.06 15.42
N MET A 113 -4.01 -8.50 16.25
CA MET A 113 -2.74 -9.13 16.64
C MET A 113 -2.93 -10.40 17.47
N ARG A 114 -4.02 -10.50 18.25
CA ARG A 114 -4.41 -11.72 18.97
C ARG A 114 -5.17 -12.74 18.11
N GLY A 115 -5.50 -12.40 16.87
CA GLY A 115 -6.27 -13.26 15.97
C GLY A 115 -7.76 -13.36 16.29
N GLU A 116 -8.29 -12.46 17.12
CA GLU A 116 -9.73 -12.37 17.42
C GLU A 116 -10.52 -11.82 16.23
N ILE A 117 -9.90 -10.92 15.47
CA ILE A 117 -10.43 -10.39 14.21
C ILE A 117 -9.37 -10.44 13.11
N HIS A 118 -9.80 -10.40 11.86
CA HIS A 118 -8.92 -10.25 10.71
C HIS A 118 -9.25 -8.98 9.94
N ILE A 119 -8.28 -8.06 9.87
CA ILE A 119 -8.40 -6.84 9.09
C ILE A 119 -7.91 -7.14 7.67
N HIS A 120 -8.85 -7.25 6.74
CA HIS A 120 -8.57 -7.59 5.34
C HIS A 120 -7.75 -6.49 4.65
N THR A 121 -6.76 -6.90 3.84
CA THR A 121 -5.89 -6.00 3.05
C THR A 121 -5.22 -4.91 3.87
N LEU A 122 -4.78 -5.24 5.09
CA LEU A 122 -4.21 -4.31 6.06
C LEU A 122 -3.07 -3.45 5.48
N GLU A 123 -2.24 -4.01 4.60
CA GLU A 123 -1.16 -3.29 3.91
C GLU A 123 -1.64 -2.09 3.08
N TYR A 124 -2.91 -2.07 2.68
CA TYR A 124 -3.52 -1.03 1.87
C TYR A 124 -4.60 -0.24 2.61
N PHE A 125 -4.83 -0.52 3.89
CA PHE A 125 -5.98 -0.03 4.68
C PHE A 125 -6.23 1.48 4.56
N ILE A 126 -5.16 2.28 4.48
CA ILE A 126 -5.24 3.76 4.38
C ILE A 126 -5.05 4.32 2.98
N THR A 127 -4.49 3.54 2.07
CA THR A 127 -4.05 4.05 0.76
C THR A 127 -4.96 3.64 -0.37
N ARG A 128 -5.73 2.56 -0.22
CA ARG A 128 -6.57 2.03 -1.29
C ARG A 128 -7.96 1.63 -0.81
N PRO A 129 -9.02 1.97 -1.56
CA PRO A 129 -10.30 1.30 -1.42
C PRO A 129 -10.20 -0.20 -1.78
N PHE A 130 -11.17 -0.99 -1.30
CA PHE A 130 -11.17 -2.44 -1.48
C PHE A 130 -11.56 -2.87 -2.90
N CYS A 131 -12.84 -3.12 -3.16
CA CYS A 131 -13.32 -3.56 -4.48
C CYS A 131 -14.03 -2.43 -5.23
N PHE A 132 -14.06 -2.52 -6.56
CA PHE A 132 -14.81 -1.57 -7.38
C PHE A 132 -15.28 -2.15 -8.72
N GLU A 133 -16.53 -1.86 -9.03
CA GLU A 133 -17.16 -2.21 -10.30
C GLU A 133 -17.15 -0.99 -11.22
N HIS A 134 -16.45 -1.09 -12.34
CA HIS A 134 -16.26 0.03 -13.26
C HIS A 134 -17.43 0.15 -14.25
N SER A 135 -17.84 1.37 -14.57
CA SER A 135 -18.78 1.61 -15.68
C SER A 135 -18.02 1.64 -17.02
N MET A 136 -18.18 0.60 -17.84
CA MET A 136 -17.58 0.58 -19.19
C MET A 136 -18.05 1.74 -20.06
N HIS A 137 -19.31 2.13 -19.92
CA HIS A 137 -19.91 3.21 -20.70
C HIS A 137 -19.10 4.49 -20.65
N TYR A 138 -18.58 4.83 -19.46
CA TYR A 138 -17.73 5.99 -19.27
C TYR A 138 -16.48 5.94 -20.15
N PHE A 139 -15.76 4.81 -20.15
CA PHE A 139 -14.53 4.65 -20.92
C PHE A 139 -14.79 4.54 -22.42
N LEU A 140 -15.85 3.87 -22.82
CA LEU A 140 -16.21 3.69 -24.23
C LEU A 140 -16.60 5.01 -24.91
N ILE A 141 -17.15 5.98 -24.18
CA ILE A 141 -17.56 7.29 -24.72
C ILE A 141 -16.47 8.35 -24.58
N ASN A 142 -15.70 8.32 -23.50
CA ASN A 142 -14.72 9.37 -23.19
C ASN A 142 -13.28 8.98 -23.57
N GLY A 143 -13.06 7.72 -23.96
CA GLY A 143 -11.72 7.15 -24.03
C GLY A 143 -11.16 6.86 -22.64
N VAL A 144 -9.89 6.46 -22.58
CA VAL A 144 -9.24 6.06 -21.31
C VAL A 144 -8.18 7.08 -20.91
N LYS A 145 -8.37 7.71 -19.75
CA LYS A 145 -7.35 8.55 -19.10
C LYS A 145 -6.70 7.75 -17.98
N THR A 146 -5.56 7.20 -18.31
CA THR A 146 -4.88 6.19 -17.51
C THR A 146 -4.35 6.71 -16.16
N ASP A 147 -3.88 7.95 -16.12
CA ASP A 147 -3.49 8.66 -14.89
C ASP A 147 -4.66 9.45 -14.25
N GLY A 148 -5.90 9.20 -14.68
CA GLY A 148 -7.11 9.93 -14.26
C GLY A 148 -7.24 11.36 -14.79
N ARG A 149 -6.14 11.99 -15.24
CA ARG A 149 -6.10 13.41 -15.65
C ARG A 149 -5.83 13.60 -17.14
N GLY A 150 -5.22 12.63 -17.80
CA GLY A 150 -4.76 12.67 -19.18
C GLY A 150 -3.52 13.55 -19.39
N ILE A 151 -2.68 13.73 -18.37
CA ILE A 151 -1.55 14.66 -18.40
C ILE A 151 -0.23 13.93 -18.64
N PHE A 152 0.00 12.83 -17.93
CA PHE A 152 1.27 12.11 -17.90
C PHE A 152 1.30 10.90 -18.83
N THR A 153 0.17 10.59 -19.46
CA THR A 153 -0.01 9.38 -20.26
C THR A 153 -0.83 9.67 -21.51
N ALA A 154 -0.57 8.92 -22.58
CA ALA A 154 -1.37 8.99 -23.80
C ALA A 154 -2.84 8.66 -23.52
N VAL A 155 -3.75 9.49 -24.04
CA VAL A 155 -5.20 9.34 -23.89
C VAL A 155 -5.78 8.75 -25.19
N PRO A 156 -6.00 7.43 -25.26
CA PRO A 156 -6.70 6.84 -26.39
C PRO A 156 -8.13 7.42 -26.49
N LYS A 157 -8.52 7.72 -27.73
CA LYS A 157 -9.89 8.15 -28.07
C LYS A 157 -10.88 6.98 -27.92
N PRO A 158 -12.18 7.25 -27.84
CA PRO A 158 -13.23 6.24 -27.89
C PRO A 158 -12.97 5.16 -28.96
N PRO A 159 -13.07 3.87 -28.61
CA PRO A 159 -12.81 2.79 -29.55
C PRO A 159 -13.88 2.78 -30.64
N LYS A 160 -13.52 2.31 -31.84
CA LYS A 160 -14.43 2.17 -32.98
C LYS A 160 -14.68 0.71 -33.40
N HIS A 161 -13.87 -0.21 -32.88
CA HIS A 161 -13.88 -1.63 -33.20
C HIS A 161 -13.83 -2.44 -31.90
N LEU A 162 -14.33 -3.68 -31.93
CA LEU A 162 -14.47 -4.54 -30.76
C LEU A 162 -13.14 -4.82 -30.07
N ASP A 163 -12.11 -5.15 -30.84
CA ASP A 163 -10.74 -5.37 -30.37
C ASP A 163 -10.15 -4.15 -29.62
N ALA A 164 -10.33 -2.96 -30.18
CA ALA A 164 -9.90 -1.71 -29.54
C ALA A 164 -10.67 -1.44 -28.24
N ALA A 165 -11.97 -1.76 -28.20
CA ALA A 165 -12.76 -1.64 -26.98
C ALA A 165 -12.29 -2.61 -25.89
N MET A 166 -12.10 -3.89 -26.24
CA MET A 166 -11.56 -4.91 -25.35
C MET A 166 -10.20 -4.49 -24.77
N MET A 167 -9.28 -4.03 -25.63
CA MET A 167 -7.95 -3.60 -25.21
C MET A 167 -7.98 -2.39 -24.27
N GLN A 168 -8.87 -1.42 -24.52
CA GLN A 168 -9.03 -0.26 -23.64
C GLN A 168 -9.61 -0.65 -22.27
N LEU A 169 -10.61 -1.53 -22.24
CA LEU A 169 -11.19 -2.03 -20.99
C LEU A 169 -10.21 -2.89 -20.20
N ALA A 170 -9.44 -3.76 -20.86
CA ALA A 170 -8.37 -4.52 -20.23
C ALA A 170 -7.31 -3.59 -19.61
N LYS A 171 -6.97 -2.48 -20.29
CA LYS A 171 -6.05 -1.47 -19.78
C LYS A 171 -6.61 -0.77 -18.53
N VAL A 172 -7.90 -0.46 -18.50
CA VAL A 172 -8.56 0.11 -17.31
C VAL A 172 -8.39 -0.83 -16.11
N LEU A 173 -8.68 -2.12 -16.28
CA LEU A 173 -8.52 -3.10 -15.20
C LEU A 173 -7.07 -3.19 -14.73
N GLN A 174 -6.10 -3.35 -15.65
CA GLN A 174 -4.68 -3.43 -15.30
C GLN A 174 -4.21 -2.23 -14.49
N MET A 175 -4.66 -1.03 -14.84
CA MET A 175 -4.24 0.18 -14.15
C MET A 175 -4.90 0.36 -12.80
N SER A 176 -6.17 0.00 -12.73
CA SER A 176 -6.92 0.06 -11.49
C SER A 176 -6.34 -0.86 -10.41
N GLN A 177 -5.60 -1.93 -10.76
CA GLN A 177 -4.88 -2.78 -9.80
C GLN A 177 -3.85 -2.02 -8.96
N MET A 178 -3.37 -0.87 -9.43
CA MET A 178 -2.44 -0.03 -8.66
C MET A 178 -3.14 0.89 -7.65
N VAL A 179 -4.48 1.00 -7.71
CA VAL A 179 -5.27 1.99 -6.95
C VAL A 179 -6.23 1.33 -5.96
N PHE A 180 -6.69 0.10 -6.24
CA PHE A 180 -7.56 -0.67 -5.35
C PHE A 180 -6.78 -1.85 -4.73
N SER A 181 -7.26 -2.37 -3.60
CA SER A 181 -6.66 -3.53 -2.92
C SER A 181 -7.39 -4.85 -3.17
N GLY A 182 -8.62 -4.79 -3.68
CA GLY A 182 -9.50 -5.92 -3.90
C GLY A 182 -9.87 -6.15 -5.36
N GLY A 183 -10.94 -6.93 -5.55
CA GLY A 183 -11.46 -7.33 -6.86
C GLY A 183 -12.05 -6.17 -7.66
N GLN A 184 -11.89 -6.25 -8.97
CA GLN A 184 -12.38 -5.23 -9.89
C GLN A 184 -13.00 -5.88 -11.13
N GLY A 185 -14.03 -5.23 -11.65
CA GLY A 185 -14.82 -5.79 -12.73
C GLY A 185 -15.48 -4.74 -13.60
N PHE A 186 -16.16 -5.26 -14.62
CA PHE A 186 -17.18 -4.52 -15.36
C PHE A 186 -18.52 -5.27 -15.34
N ASP A 187 -19.59 -4.56 -15.01
CA ASP A 187 -20.92 -5.14 -15.04
C ASP A 187 -21.54 -5.02 -16.45
N SER A 188 -22.41 -5.97 -16.80
CA SER A 188 -23.12 -5.99 -18.09
C SER A 188 -22.18 -5.95 -19.31
N PHE A 189 -21.06 -6.69 -19.24
CA PHE A 189 -20.00 -6.75 -20.25
C PHE A 189 -20.50 -6.92 -21.69
N ASN A 190 -21.37 -7.89 -21.90
CA ASN A 190 -21.98 -8.20 -23.19
C ASN A 190 -22.90 -7.08 -23.70
N VAL A 191 -23.64 -6.40 -22.83
CA VAL A 191 -24.58 -5.34 -23.22
C VAL A 191 -23.84 -4.14 -23.80
N PHE A 192 -22.79 -3.68 -23.11
CA PHE A 192 -22.03 -2.51 -23.56
C PHE A 192 -21.15 -2.78 -24.78
N LEU A 193 -20.72 -4.02 -25.00
CA LEU A 193 -19.93 -4.41 -26.17
C LEU A 193 -20.76 -4.87 -27.37
N ALA A 194 -22.05 -5.21 -27.19
CA ALA A 194 -22.92 -5.64 -28.28
C ALA A 194 -22.91 -4.70 -29.51
N PRO A 195 -22.88 -3.36 -29.38
CA PRO A 195 -22.79 -2.48 -30.54
C PRO A 195 -21.52 -2.66 -31.37
N TYR A 196 -20.40 -3.02 -30.73
CA TYR A 196 -19.11 -3.25 -31.39
C TYR A 196 -19.00 -4.63 -32.03
N ALA A 197 -19.79 -5.60 -31.57
CA ALA A 197 -19.85 -6.96 -32.11
C ALA A 197 -20.83 -7.11 -33.29
N LYS A 198 -21.66 -6.09 -33.56
CA LYS A 198 -22.70 -6.17 -34.58
C LYS A 198 -22.11 -6.38 -35.98
N GLY A 199 -22.52 -7.44 -36.65
CA GLY A 199 -22.09 -7.78 -38.01
C GLY A 199 -20.79 -8.57 -38.10
N LEU A 200 -20.16 -8.87 -36.96
CA LEU A 200 -19.01 -9.77 -36.90
C LEU A 200 -19.47 -11.24 -36.86
N SER A 201 -18.64 -12.13 -37.40
CA SER A 201 -18.81 -13.57 -37.27
C SER A 201 -18.52 -14.04 -35.83
N TYR A 202 -19.01 -15.23 -35.49
CA TYR A 202 -18.72 -15.84 -34.18
C TYR A 202 -17.22 -16.00 -33.93
N GLU A 203 -16.45 -16.41 -34.95
CA GLU A 203 -15.00 -16.59 -34.81
C GLU A 203 -14.28 -15.26 -34.56
N GLU A 204 -14.69 -14.16 -35.19
CA GLU A 204 -14.14 -12.82 -34.91
C GLU A 204 -14.44 -12.35 -33.49
N ILE A 205 -15.69 -12.54 -33.02
CA ILE A 205 -16.08 -12.19 -31.64
C ILE A 205 -15.29 -13.02 -30.64
N LYS A 206 -15.22 -14.34 -30.86
CA LYS A 206 -14.47 -15.27 -30.00
C LYS A 206 -13.00 -14.89 -29.94
N GLN A 207 -12.40 -14.53 -31.08
CA GLN A 207 -11.00 -14.10 -31.13
C GLN A 207 -10.78 -12.80 -30.36
N ALA A 208 -11.71 -11.85 -30.42
CA ALA A 208 -11.63 -10.59 -29.70
C ALA A 208 -11.77 -10.76 -28.18
N VAL A 209 -12.53 -11.75 -27.70
CA VAL A 209 -12.73 -12.05 -26.28
C VAL A 209 -11.63 -12.95 -25.68
N GLN A 210 -10.93 -13.71 -26.52
CA GLN A 210 -9.89 -14.65 -26.08
C GLN A 210 -8.67 -13.96 -25.42
N TYR A 211 -8.38 -12.72 -25.81
CA TYR A 211 -7.25 -11.91 -25.32
C TYR A 211 -7.68 -10.97 -24.19
#